data_AF-A0A953AXP9-F1
#
_entry.id   AF-A0A953AXP9-F1
#
_cell.length_a   1.000
_cell.length_b   1.000
_cell.length_c   1.000
_cell.angle_alpha   90.00
_cell.angle_beta   90.00
_cell.angle_gamma   90.00
#
_symmetry.space_group_name_H-M   'P 1'
#
loop_
_entity.id
_entity.type
_entity.pdbx_description
1 polymer ?
#
loop_
_entity_poly.entity_id
_entity_poly.type
_entity_poly.pdbx_seq_one_letter_code
_entity_poly.pdbx_strand_id
1 'polypeptide(L)' 'VYYGRAGSADGAQAATTDDQDYLMEHSGFVYVMGPDGRYLTHFGPDTSAEDMAKALRQYL' A
#
# COMPACT_ATOMS: atom_id res chain seq x y z
N VAL A 1 -0.42 -12.91 3.58
CA VAL A 1 -0.97 -12.52 2.26
C VAL A 1 -2.46 -12.32 2.45
N TYR A 2 -2.92 -11.08 2.40
CA TYR A 2 -4.32 -10.72 2.64
C TYR A 2 -5.18 -11.17 1.44
N TYR A 3 -6.28 -11.89 1.70
CA TYR A 3 -7.31 -12.21 0.72
C TYR A 3 -8.58 -11.45 1.12
N GLY A 4 -9.09 -10.60 0.23
CA GLY A 4 -10.35 -9.90 0.42
C GLY A 4 -11.01 -9.67 -0.94
N ARG A 5 -12.01 -10.50 -1.24
CA ARG A 5 -12.82 -10.50 -2.47
C ARG A 5 -13.63 -9.21 -2.56
N ALA A 6 -13.53 -8.51 -3.68
CA ALA A 6 -14.47 -7.44 -4.02
C ALA A 6 -15.85 -8.04 -4.32
N GLY A 7 -16.83 -7.78 -3.45
CA GLY A 7 -18.27 -7.94 -3.71
C GLY A 7 -18.96 -6.70 -3.15
N SER A 8 -19.37 -5.77 -4.01
CA SER A 8 -20.71 -5.69 -4.63
C SER A 8 -21.70 -4.92 -3.75
N ALA A 9 -22.24 -3.87 -4.35
CA ALA A 9 -23.02 -2.79 -3.78
C ALA A 9 -24.31 -3.21 -3.05
N ASP A 10 -24.74 -2.29 -2.21
CA ASP A 10 -26.12 -2.02 -1.75
C ASP A 10 -26.79 -2.98 -0.76
N GLY A 11 -27.22 -2.39 0.36
CA GLY A 11 -28.36 -2.88 1.15
C GLY A 11 -28.00 -3.49 2.50
N ALA A 12 -28.51 -2.87 3.56
CA ALA A 12 -28.42 -3.32 4.95
C ALA A 12 -28.92 -4.76 5.14
N GLN A 13 -28.25 -5.58 5.97
CA GLN A 13 -28.94 -6.46 6.94
C GLN A 13 -27.99 -7.17 7.94
N ALA A 14 -28.48 -7.21 9.19
CA ALA A 14 -28.40 -8.27 10.21
C ALA A 14 -27.05 -8.62 10.88
N ALA A 15 -27.02 -8.34 12.18
CA ALA A 15 -26.04 -8.81 13.15
C ALA A 15 -25.98 -10.35 13.19
N THR A 16 -24.91 -10.91 12.64
CA THR A 16 -24.47 -12.28 12.89
C THR A 16 -23.02 -12.20 13.33
N THR A 17 -22.73 -12.71 14.54
CA THR A 17 -21.43 -12.77 15.23
C THR A 17 -20.31 -12.03 14.51
N ASP A 18 -20.19 -10.78 14.92
CA ASP A 18 -19.36 -9.72 14.37
C ASP A 18 -17.87 -10.10 14.47
N ASP A 19 -17.34 -10.86 13.50
CA ASP A 19 -15.93 -10.80 13.14
C ASP A 19 -15.71 -9.39 12.58
N GLN A 20 -15.61 -8.43 13.49
CA GLN A 20 -15.40 -7.03 13.15
C GLN A 20 -14.07 -6.93 12.42
N ASP A 21 -14.14 -6.59 11.13
CA ASP A 21 -12.95 -6.36 10.32
C ASP A 21 -12.06 -5.33 11.01
N TYR A 22 -10.84 -5.75 11.36
CA TYR A 22 -9.88 -4.88 12.03
C TYR A 22 -9.17 -4.00 11.01
N LEU A 23 -9.58 -2.74 10.95
CA LEU A 23 -8.92 -1.72 10.15
C LEU A 23 -7.99 -0.87 11.02
N MET A 24 -6.78 -0.66 10.50
CA MET A 24 -5.77 0.21 11.09
C MET A 24 -5.50 1.38 10.16
N GLU A 25 -5.54 2.59 10.71
CA GLU A 25 -5.03 3.77 10.02
C GLU A 25 -3.52 3.60 9.82
N HIS A 26 -3.09 3.62 8.56
CA HIS A 26 -1.67 3.50 8.20
C HIS A 26 -1.39 4.34 6.94
N SER A 27 -0.23 4.99 6.94
CA SER A 27 0.31 5.66 5.77
C SER A 27 1.12 4.69 4.91
N GLY A 28 0.93 4.76 3.58
CA GLY A 28 1.69 3.96 2.62
C GLY A 28 3.01 4.61 2.23
N PHE A 29 4.10 3.85 2.28
CA PHE A 29 5.41 4.28 1.82
C PHE A 29 6.07 3.17 0.98
N VAL A 30 6.85 3.58 -0.03
CA VAL A 30 7.64 2.66 -0.87
C VAL A 30 9.12 2.86 -0.57
N TYR A 31 9.84 1.80 -0.23
CA TYR A 31 11.27 1.83 0.07
C TYR A 31 12.07 1.17 -1.05
N VAL A 32 13.13 1.83 -1.49
CA VAL A 32 14.04 1.33 -2.53
C VAL A 32 15.31 0.83 -1.85
N MET A 33 15.61 -0.45 -2.08
CA MET A 33 16.80 -1.11 -1.59
C MET A 33 17.74 -1.40 -2.76
N GLY A 34 19.04 -1.22 -2.53
CA GLY A 34 20.07 -1.61 -3.46
C GLY A 34 20.20 -3.14 -3.57
N PRO A 35 20.87 -3.65 -4.61
CA PRO A 35 21.14 -5.07 -4.77
C PRO A 35 22.02 -5.65 -3.65
N ASP A 36 22.73 -4.79 -2.92
CA ASP A 36 23.51 -5.10 -1.73
C ASP A 36 22.68 -5.10 -0.43
N GLY A 37 21.37 -4.88 -0.53
CA GLY A 37 20.44 -4.80 0.61
C GLY A 37 20.52 -3.49 1.39
N ARG A 38 21.23 -2.46 0.88
CA ARG A 38 21.30 -1.15 1.54
C ARG A 38 20.14 -0.26 1.14
N TYR A 39 19.69 0.59 2.08
CA TYR A 39 18.70 1.62 1.79
C TYR A 39 19.23 2.64 0.78
N LEU A 40 18.42 2.96 -0.23
CA LEU A 40 18.72 4.00 -1.21
C LEU A 40 17.83 5.23 -0.99
N THR A 41 16.51 5.04 -1.00
CA THR A 41 15.52 6.13 -0.86
C THR A 41 14.13 5.59 -0.49
N HIS A 42 13.16 6.47 -0.24
CA HIS A 42 11.74 6.13 -0.10
C HIS A 42 10.83 7.18 -0.74
N PHE A 43 9.58 6.78 -1.00
CA PHE A 43 8.54 7.62 -1.58
C PHE A 43 7.29 7.58 -0.70
N GLY A 44 6.72 8.77 -0.47
CA GLY A 44 5.45 8.93 0.23
C GLY A 44 4.24 8.70 -0.69
N PRO A 45 3.03 8.69 -0.10
CA PRO A 45 1.79 8.33 -0.81
C PRO A 45 1.46 9.25 -1.99
N ASP A 46 1.92 10.51 -1.94
CA ASP A 46 1.63 11.52 -2.96
C ASP A 46 2.68 11.57 -4.09
N THR A 47 3.65 10.66 -4.11
CA THR A 47 4.71 10.67 -5.12
C THR A 47 4.19 10.10 -6.45
N SER A 48 4.32 10.87 -7.54
CA SER A 48 3.94 10.40 -8.88
C SER A 48 4.90 9.32 -9.40
N ALA A 49 4.41 8.47 -10.31
CA ALA A 49 5.23 7.46 -10.95
C ALA A 49 6.38 8.07 -11.77
N GLU A 50 6.12 9.20 -12.43
CA GLU A 50 7.12 9.95 -13.20
C GLU A 50 8.24 10.48 -12.30
N ASP A 51 7.90 11.03 -11.13
CA ASP A 51 8.87 11.53 -10.16
C ASP A 51 9.67 10.38 -9.52
N MET A 52 9.01 9.27 -9.20
CA MET A 52 9.69 8.05 -8.76
C MET A 52 10.71 7.57 -9.80
N ALA A 53 10.29 7.45 -11.07
CA ALA A 53 11.17 7.02 -12.15
C ALA A 53 12.35 8.00 -12.35
N LYS A 54 12.10 9.31 -12.20
CA LYS A 54 13.15 10.34 -12.25
C LYS A 54 14.15 10.20 -11.12
N ALA A 55 13.69 9.94 -9.91
CA ALA A 55 14.57 9.69 -8.77
C ALA A 55 15.38 8.38 -8.95
N LEU A 56 14.74 7.31 -9.43
CA LEU A 56 15.39 6.01 -9.61
C LEU A 56 16.51 6.03 -10.65
N ARG A 57 16.42 6.86 -11.69
CA ARG A 57 17.48 7.03 -12.70
C ARG A 57 18.83 7.47 -12.12
N GLN A 58 18.87 7.99 -10.89
CA GLN A 58 20.10 8.37 -10.20
C GLN A 58 20.93 7.17 -9.72
N TYR A 59 20.33 5.97 -9.71
CA TYR A 59 20.93 4.74 -9.19
C TYR A 59 21.15 3.66 -10.27
N LEU A 60 20.94 4.00 -11.54
CA LEU A 60 21.25 3.14 -12.70
C LEU A 60 22.70 3.36 -13.14
#